data_AF-X1G061-F1
#
_entry.id   AF-X1G061-F1
#
_cell.length_a   1.000
_cell.length_b   1.000
_cell.length_c   1.000
_cell.angle_alpha   90.00
_cell.angle_beta   90.00
_cell.angle_gamma   90.00
#
_symmetry.space_group_name_H-M   'P 1'
#
loop_
_entity.id
_entity.type
_entity.pdbx_description
1 polymer ?
#
loop_
_entity_poly.entity_id
_entity_poly.type
_entity_poly.pdbx_seq_one_letter_code
_entity_poly.pdbx_strand_id
1 'polypeptide(L)'
;MMRPDLSSAESPEDILEIVREALKEYKKGDIIIASDFDESKWKNKRIPGKNNLDRVSPDNPLIIRRICGHIAVANSLALEKITDAWEGIDRKTGIMKEDVPLNISRIFPPEDYEVRKGLRKAVSKANS
;
A
#
# COMPACT_ATOMS: atom_id res chain seq x y z
N MET A 1 -10.46 1.83 8.23
CA MET A 1 -10.35 0.50 7.60
C MET A 1 -9.26 -0.34 8.25
N MET A 2 -8.95 -1.53 7.73
CA MET A 2 -7.68 -2.23 8.02
C MET A 2 -6.88 -2.27 6.73
N ARG A 3 -5.58 -1.98 6.81
CA ARG A 3 -4.66 -2.06 5.66
C ARG A 3 -4.72 -3.46 5.02
N PRO A 4 -4.92 -3.58 3.70
CA PRO A 4 -4.95 -4.88 3.04
C PRO A 4 -3.60 -5.60 3.17
N ASP A 5 -3.66 -6.89 3.48
CA ASP A 5 -2.50 -7.76 3.62
C ASP A 5 -2.19 -8.44 2.28
N LEU A 6 -0.96 -8.27 1.79
CA LEU A 6 -0.46 -8.80 0.52
C LEU A 6 0.54 -9.96 0.73
N SER A 7 0.70 -10.47 1.95
CA SER A 7 1.68 -11.52 2.27
C SER A 7 1.43 -12.85 1.56
N SER A 8 0.20 -13.09 1.10
CA SER A 8 -0.17 -14.27 0.30
C SER A 8 0.03 -14.12 -1.20
N ALA A 9 0.45 -12.96 -1.69
CA ALA A 9 0.66 -12.75 -3.12
C ALA A 9 1.92 -13.48 -3.61
N GLU A 10 1.82 -14.19 -4.74
CA GLU A 10 2.93 -14.88 -5.41
C GLU A 10 3.27 -14.28 -6.78
N SER A 11 2.53 -13.26 -7.20
CA SER A 11 2.65 -12.57 -8.48
C SER A 11 2.09 -11.13 -8.43
N PRO A 12 2.44 -10.27 -9.41
CA PRO A 12 1.79 -8.98 -9.60
C PRO A 12 0.27 -9.09 -9.73
N GLU A 13 -0.22 -10.13 -10.40
CA GLU A 13 -1.63 -10.36 -10.63
C GLU A 13 -2.39 -10.61 -9.32
N ASP A 14 -1.79 -11.39 -8.40
CA ASP A 14 -2.37 -11.64 -7.07
C ASP A 14 -2.49 -10.35 -6.26
N ILE A 15 -1.48 -9.46 -6.31
CA ILE A 15 -1.57 -8.15 -5.65
C ILE A 15 -2.79 -7.39 -6.18
N LEU A 16 -2.96 -7.33 -7.50
CA LEU A 16 -4.06 -6.59 -8.11
C LEU A 16 -5.42 -7.20 -7.75
N GLU A 17 -5.49 -8.52 -7.58
CA GLU A 17 -6.71 -9.19 -7.14
C GLU A 17 -7.05 -8.92 -5.68
N ILE A 18 -6.09 -9.10 -4.77
CA ILE A 18 -6.27 -8.81 -3.34
C ILE A 18 -6.70 -7.35 -3.15
N VAL A 19 -6.06 -6.41 -3.85
CA VAL A 19 -6.42 -4.99 -3.79
C VAL A 19 -7.84 -4.76 -4.32
N ARG A 20 -8.21 -5.36 -5.46
CA ARG A 20 -9.56 -5.19 -6.04
C ARG A 20 -10.65 -5.67 -5.10
N GLU A 21 -10.43 -6.79 -4.41
CA GLU A 21 -11.36 -7.29 -3.41
C GLU A 21 -11.42 -6.37 -2.20
N ALA A 22 -10.27 -5.91 -1.71
CA ALA A 22 -10.22 -4.98 -0.58
C ALA A 22 -10.96 -3.66 -0.88
N LEU A 23 -10.82 -3.11 -2.09
CA LEU A 23 -11.45 -1.86 -2.53
C LEU A 23 -12.97 -1.85 -2.38
N LYS A 24 -13.65 -3.01 -2.38
CA LYS A 24 -15.10 -3.10 -2.20
C LYS A 24 -15.57 -2.56 -0.84
N GLU A 25 -14.69 -2.56 0.15
CA GLU A 25 -15.01 -2.03 1.47
C GLU A 25 -14.74 -0.51 1.56
N TYR A 26 -13.91 0.06 0.69
CA TYR A 26 -13.49 1.46 0.75
C TYR A 26 -14.47 2.37 0.01
N LYS A 27 -14.59 3.62 0.49
CA LYS A 27 -15.33 4.65 -0.22
C LYS A 27 -14.42 5.30 -1.27
N LYS A 28 -15.03 5.84 -2.32
CA LYS A 28 -14.32 6.64 -3.33
C LYS A 28 -13.53 7.76 -2.67
N GLY A 29 -12.26 7.90 -3.04
CA GLY A 29 -11.34 8.91 -2.52
C GLY A 29 -10.58 8.50 -1.25
N ASP A 30 -10.96 7.43 -0.56
CA ASP A 30 -10.20 6.88 0.56
C ASP A 30 -8.78 6.50 0.11
N ILE A 31 -7.79 6.77 0.96
CA ILE A 31 -6.40 6.33 0.76
C ILE A 31 -6.26 4.86 1.18
N ILE A 32 -5.74 4.03 0.28
CA ILE A 32 -5.48 2.61 0.54
C ILE A 32 -3.98 2.40 0.61
N ILE A 33 -3.53 1.84 1.72
CA ILE A 33 -2.15 1.41 1.92
C ILE A 33 -2.19 -0.10 2.19
N ALA A 34 -1.80 -0.89 1.19
CA ALA A 34 -1.63 -2.33 1.31
C ALA A 34 -0.16 -2.67 1.52
N SER A 35 0.15 -3.75 2.24
CA SER A 35 1.54 -4.07 2.60
C SER A 35 1.84 -5.56 2.64
N ASP A 36 3.12 -5.88 2.85
CA ASP A 36 3.63 -7.20 3.23
C ASP A 36 3.84 -8.21 2.11
N PHE A 37 3.77 -7.77 0.84
CA PHE A 37 4.21 -8.61 -0.27
C PHE A 37 5.74 -8.79 -0.28
N ASP A 38 6.19 -9.95 -0.75
CA ASP A 38 7.61 -10.30 -0.86
C ASP A 38 7.92 -10.90 -2.25
N GLU A 39 8.27 -10.04 -3.20
CA GLU A 39 8.55 -10.46 -4.58
C GLU A 39 9.80 -11.34 -4.71
N SER A 40 10.63 -11.42 -3.68
CA SER A 40 11.83 -12.27 -3.70
C SER A 40 11.48 -13.76 -3.76
N LYS A 41 10.27 -14.12 -3.30
CA LYS A 41 9.70 -15.46 -3.32
C LYS A 41 9.01 -15.81 -4.63
N TRP A 42 8.74 -14.82 -5.48
CA TRP A 42 7.99 -15.00 -6.71
C TRP A 42 8.86 -15.59 -7.81
N LYS A 43 8.27 -16.42 -8.67
CA LYS A 43 8.97 -16.94 -9.86
C LYS A 43 9.43 -15.82 -10.78
N ASN A 44 8.60 -14.79 -10.92
CA ASN A 44 8.88 -13.58 -11.67
C ASN A 44 9.00 -12.43 -10.67
N LYS A 45 10.23 -12.01 -10.36
CA LYS A 45 10.55 -10.95 -9.36
C LYS A 45 10.17 -9.54 -9.82
N ARG A 46 9.08 -9.41 -10.56
CA ARG A 46 8.52 -8.15 -11.02
C ARG A 46 7.44 -7.72 -10.05
N ILE A 47 7.34 -6.42 -9.81
CA ILE A 47 6.25 -5.81 -9.04
C ILE A 47 5.35 -5.01 -9.99
N PRO A 48 4.06 -4.84 -9.67
CA PRO A 48 3.17 -4.02 -10.48
C PRO A 48 3.63 -2.55 -10.43
N GLY A 49 3.54 -1.86 -11.57
CA GLY A 49 3.91 -0.44 -11.69
C GLY A 49 2.70 0.49 -11.56
N LYS A 50 2.93 1.81 -11.55
CA LYS A 50 1.89 2.85 -11.47
C LYS A 50 0.67 2.57 -12.34
N ASN A 51 0.87 2.27 -13.62
CA ASN A 51 -0.23 2.04 -14.56
C ASN A 51 -1.09 0.82 -14.21
N ASN A 52 -0.52 -0.21 -13.58
CA ASN A 52 -1.30 -1.35 -13.09
C ASN A 52 -2.18 -0.92 -11.92
N LEU A 53 -1.64 -0.10 -11.03
CA LEU A 53 -2.34 0.41 -9.85
C LEU A 53 -3.44 1.42 -10.24
N ASP A 54 -3.18 2.28 -11.23
CA ASP A 54 -4.19 3.20 -11.78
C ASP A 54 -5.38 2.43 -12.37
N ARG A 55 -5.14 1.29 -13.03
CA ARG A 55 -6.21 0.46 -13.61
C ARG A 55 -7.06 -0.25 -12.56
N VAL A 56 -6.47 -0.70 -11.45
CA VAL A 56 -7.23 -1.39 -10.39
C VAL A 56 -7.92 -0.41 -9.44
N SER A 57 -7.34 0.78 -9.26
CA SER A 57 -7.81 1.79 -8.31
C SER A 57 -7.90 3.17 -8.98
N PRO A 58 -8.81 3.36 -9.95
CA PRO A 58 -8.92 4.61 -10.71
C PRO A 58 -9.50 5.77 -9.91
N ASP A 59 -10.27 5.47 -8.86
CA ASP A 59 -11.01 6.45 -8.06
C ASP A 59 -10.44 6.66 -6.65
N ASN A 60 -9.40 5.89 -6.31
CA ASN A 60 -8.85 5.83 -4.98
C ASN A 60 -7.32 5.93 -5.02
N PRO A 61 -6.71 6.82 -4.22
CA PRO A 61 -5.28 6.80 -3.95
C PRO A 61 -4.83 5.44 -3.40
N LEU A 62 -3.90 4.79 -4.08
CA LEU A 62 -3.42 3.44 -3.73
C LEU A 62 -1.90 3.42 -3.61
N ILE A 63 -1.43 2.84 -2.51
CA ILE A 63 -0.02 2.52 -2.27
C ILE A 63 0.10 1.06 -1.86
N ILE A 64 1.00 0.33 -2.50
CA ILE A 64 1.44 -1.00 -2.06
C ILE A 64 2.86 -0.91 -1.53
N ARG A 65 3.13 -1.47 -0.35
CA ARG A 65 4.44 -1.43 0.29
C ARG A 65 5.00 -2.84 0.47
N ARG A 66 6.24 -3.03 0.02
CA ARG A 66 6.98 -4.28 0.17
C ARG A 66 7.19 -4.62 1.65
N ILE A 67 7.31 -5.89 1.97
CA ILE A 67 7.53 -6.39 3.35
C ILE A 67 8.72 -5.73 4.07
N CYS A 68 9.79 -5.36 3.35
CA CYS A 68 10.94 -4.70 3.99
C CYS A 68 10.64 -3.26 4.42
N GLY A 69 9.54 -2.65 3.97
CA GLY A 69 9.17 -1.28 4.30
C GLY A 69 9.90 -0.18 3.52
N HIS A 70 10.95 -0.50 2.75
CA HIS A 70 11.79 0.47 2.05
C HIS A 70 11.37 0.74 0.60
N ILE A 71 10.53 -0.12 0.03
CA ILE A 71 10.05 -0.01 -1.35
C ILE A 71 8.53 0.03 -1.33
N ALA A 72 7.96 0.98 -2.06
CA ALA A 72 6.54 1.03 -2.33
C ALA A 72 6.27 1.45 -3.78
N VAL A 73 5.06 1.17 -4.26
CA VAL A 73 4.55 1.68 -5.53
C VAL A 73 3.24 2.40 -5.28
N ALA A 74 3.12 3.61 -5.80
CA ALA A 74 1.93 4.44 -5.70
C ALA A 74 1.27 4.63 -7.08
N ASN A 75 -0.06 4.71 -7.09
CA ASN A 75 -0.82 5.14 -8.27
C ASN A 75 -0.76 6.66 -8.45
N SER A 76 -1.27 7.17 -9.56
CA SER A 76 -1.23 8.60 -9.88
C SER A 76 -1.92 9.45 -8.81
N LEU A 77 -3.10 9.03 -8.32
CA LEU A 77 -3.84 9.73 -7.27
C LEU A 77 -3.10 9.79 -5.92
N ALA A 78 -2.36 8.75 -5.57
CA ALA A 78 -1.53 8.75 -4.36
C ALA A 78 -0.31 9.66 -4.52
N LEU A 79 0.34 9.64 -5.68
CA LEU A 79 1.50 10.50 -5.97
C LEU A 79 1.15 11.99 -5.91
N GLU A 80 -0.05 12.38 -6.38
CA GLU A 80 -0.54 13.77 -6.31
C GLU A 80 -0.67 14.29 -4.87
N LYS A 81 -0.87 13.39 -3.90
CA LYS A 81 -0.98 13.74 -2.48
C LYS A 81 0.37 13.85 -1.78
N ILE A 82 1.47 13.40 -2.41
CA ILE A 82 2.81 13.46 -1.83
C ILE A 82 3.48 14.75 -2.30
N THR A 83 3.80 15.62 -1.35
CA THR A 83 4.45 16.90 -1.64
C THR A 83 5.91 16.71 -2.07
N ASP A 84 6.48 17.74 -2.71
CA ASP A 84 7.88 17.74 -3.16
C ASP A 84 8.90 17.83 -2.00
N ALA A 85 8.42 17.88 -0.74
CA ALA A 85 9.26 17.84 0.45
C ALA A 85 9.88 16.45 0.72
N TRP A 86 9.48 15.44 -0.05
CA TRP A 86 9.92 14.07 0.11
C TRP A 86 10.79 13.62 -1.06
N GLU A 87 11.90 12.96 -0.77
CA GLU A 87 12.83 12.43 -1.77
C GLU A 87 12.56 10.96 -2.10
N GLY A 88 13.20 10.43 -3.16
CA GLY A 88 13.13 9.01 -3.50
C GLY A 88 11.87 8.57 -4.25
N ILE A 89 11.15 9.51 -4.88
CA ILE A 89 9.93 9.24 -5.67
C ILE A 89 10.25 9.30 -7.16
N ASP A 90 10.06 8.19 -7.86
CA ASP A 90 9.96 8.16 -9.32
C ASP A 90 8.49 8.30 -9.73
N ARG A 91 8.07 9.52 -10.07
CA ARG A 91 6.67 9.82 -10.47
C ARG A 91 6.26 9.21 -11.80
N LYS A 92 7.22 8.80 -12.64
CA LYS A 92 6.92 8.13 -13.92
C LYS A 92 6.51 6.69 -13.67
N THR A 93 7.28 5.95 -12.87
CA THR A 93 7.02 4.53 -12.58
C THR A 93 6.12 4.31 -11.37
N GLY A 94 5.98 5.32 -10.52
CA GLY A 94 5.30 5.28 -9.22
C GLY A 94 6.11 4.64 -8.10
N ILE A 95 7.37 4.26 -8.37
CA ILE A 95 8.24 3.64 -7.38
C ILE A 95 8.70 4.68 -6.36
N MET A 96 8.60 4.34 -5.09
CA MET A 96 9.07 5.14 -3.95
C MET A 96 10.08 4.31 -3.15
N LYS A 97 11.18 4.93 -2.73
CA LYS A 97 12.28 4.28 -2.02
C LYS A 97 12.65 5.02 -0.73
N GLU A 98 13.15 4.26 0.24
CA GLU A 98 13.72 4.76 1.50
C GLU A 98 12.76 5.66 2.29
N ASP A 99 12.96 6.98 2.23
CA ASP A 99 12.34 7.96 3.11
C ASP A 99 10.81 7.93 3.04
N VAL A 100 10.24 7.86 1.82
CA VAL A 100 8.79 7.91 1.63
C VAL A 100 8.08 6.65 2.16
N PRO A 101 8.46 5.42 1.76
CA PRO A 101 7.84 4.21 2.30
C PRO A 101 8.00 4.04 3.82
N LEU A 102 9.11 4.51 4.40
CA LEU A 102 9.38 4.48 5.83
C LEU A 102 8.52 5.49 6.60
N ASN A 103 8.23 6.64 6.01
CA ASN A 103 7.40 7.69 6.61
C ASN A 103 5.94 7.68 6.14
N ILE A 104 5.45 6.60 5.53
CA ILE A 104 4.11 6.56 4.92
C ILE A 104 2.98 6.94 5.89
N SER A 105 3.10 6.57 7.17
CA SER A 105 2.10 6.91 8.20
C SER A 105 2.18 8.37 8.66
N ARG A 106 3.28 9.08 8.40
CA ARG A 106 3.39 10.52 8.62
C ARG A 106 2.82 11.30 7.44
N ILE A 107 2.99 10.77 6.22
CA ILE A 107 2.42 11.35 4.99
C ILE A 107 0.90 11.13 4.95
N PHE A 108 0.47 9.92 5.30
CA PHE A 108 -0.92 9.47 5.32
C PHE A 108 -1.24 8.95 6.73
N PRO A 109 -1.54 9.85 7.68
CA PRO A 109 -1.90 9.45 9.03
C PRO A 109 -3.18 8.60 9.02
N PRO A 110 -3.20 7.48 9.76
CA PRO A 110 -4.41 6.67 9.90
C PRO A 110 -5.47 7.45 10.67
N GLU A 111 -6.75 7.13 10.44
CA GLU A 111 -7.82 7.70 11.25
C GLU A 111 -7.80 7.13 12.68
N ASP A 112 -8.28 7.92 13.65
CA ASP A 112 -8.38 7.51 15.07
C ASP A 112 -9.07 6.16 15.27
N TYR A 113 -10.09 5.87 14.46
CA TYR A 113 -10.79 4.60 14.48
C TYR A 113 -9.87 3.41 14.14
N GLU A 114 -8.99 3.58 13.15
CA GLU A 114 -8.03 2.55 12.73
C GLU A 114 -7.00 2.29 13.84
N VAL A 115 -6.51 3.34 14.49
CA VAL A 115 -5.59 3.25 15.63
C VAL A 115 -6.23 2.43 16.76
N ARG A 116 -7.47 2.75 17.14
CA ARG A 116 -8.21 2.04 18.20
C ARG A 116 -8.52 0.59 17.83
N LYS A 117 -8.87 0.31 16.57
CA LYS A 117 -9.11 -1.06 16.09
C LYS A 117 -7.82 -1.89 16.08
N GLY A 118 -6.71 -1.30 15.65
CA GLY A 118 -5.38 -1.92 15.67
C GLY A 118 -4.93 -2.30 17.08
N LEU A 119 -5.08 -1.38 18.06
CA LEU A 119 -4.75 -1.63 19.46
C LEU A 119 -5.51 -2.85 20.03
N ARG A 120 -6.82 -2.95 19.78
CA ARG A 120 -7.62 -4.10 20.24
C ARG A 120 -7.14 -5.43 19.66
N LYS A 121 -6.81 -5.47 18.36
CA LYS A 121 -6.32 -6.69 17.70
C LYS A 121 -4.95 -7.11 18.24
N ALA A 122 -4.04 -6.16 18.47
CA ALA A 122 -2.73 -6.42 19.05
C ALA A 122 -2.83 -7.03 20.46
N VAL A 123 -3.68 -6.45 21.33
CA VAL A 123 -3.94 -6.97 22.68
C VAL A 123 -4.54 -8.37 22.62
N SER A 124 -5.50 -8.62 21.73
CA SER A 124 -6.09 -9.95 21.58
C SER A 124 -5.08 -11.01 21.14
N LYS A 125 -4.19 -10.68 20.20
CA LYS A 125 -3.20 -11.62 19.65
C LYS A 125 -2.02 -11.89 20.58
N ALA A 126 -1.71 -10.95 21.48
CA ALA A 126 -0.66 -11.13 22.50
C ALA A 126 -1.10 -12.01 23.67
N ASN A 127 -2.41 -12.20 23.87
CA ASN A 127 -2.99 -13.00 24.96
C ASN A 127 -3.52 -14.37 24.49
N SER A 128 -3.15 -14.81 23.29
CA SER A 128 -3.52 -16.09 22.66
C SER A 128 -2.29 -16.88 22.28
#